data_AF-A0AAV0YCB5-F1
#
_entry.id   AF-A0AAV0YCB5-F1
#
_cell.length_a   1.000
_cell.length_b   1.000
_cell.length_c   1.000
_cell.angle_alpha   90.00
_cell.angle_beta   90.00
_cell.angle_gamma   90.00
#
_symmetry.space_group_name_H-M   'P 1'
#
loop_
_entity.id
_entity.type
_entity.pdbx_description
1 polymer ?
#
loop_
_entity_poly.entity_id
_entity_poly.type
_entity_poly.pdbx_seq_one_letter_code
_entity_poly.pdbx_strand_id
1 'polypeptide(L)'
;MASSLSSLAENLLTPEHEKFRETAKHFVTGDMPLVTRKGVYPYEYTDSWERIEDTRLPSKRSFYSTLTETGIKESEFDHAKEVWRHFNL
;
A
#
# COMPACT_ATOMS: atom_id res chain seq x y z
N MET A 1 20.94 -7.46 9.76
CA MET A 1 20.19 -7.80 8.53
C MET A 1 19.05 -6.82 8.41
N ALA A 2 19.00 -6.00 7.35
CA ALA A 2 17.85 -5.14 7.12
C ALA A 2 16.68 -6.02 6.67
N SER A 3 15.55 -5.95 7.39
CA SER A 3 14.32 -6.64 7.04
C SER A 3 13.47 -5.79 6.09
N SER A 4 12.58 -6.44 5.34
CA SER A 4 11.71 -5.73 4.39
C SER A 4 10.68 -4.84 5.12
N LEU A 5 10.18 -3.80 4.45
CA LEU A 5 9.09 -2.96 4.98
C LEU A 5 7.84 -3.78 5.34
N SER A 6 7.54 -4.83 4.57
CA SER A 6 6.46 -5.77 4.88
C SER A 6 6.68 -6.48 6.22
N SER A 7 7.90 -6.98 6.45
CA SER A 7 8.26 -7.62 7.71
C SER A 7 8.21 -6.62 8.87
N LEU A 8 8.61 -5.36 8.65
CA LEU A 8 8.50 -4.32 9.68
C LEU A 8 7.03 -4.06 10.03
N ALA A 9 6.17 -3.85 9.04
CA ALA A 9 4.74 -3.62 9.25
C ALA A 9 4.10 -4.78 10.03
N GLU A 10 4.37 -6.03 9.64
CA GLU A 10 3.88 -7.24 10.33
C GLU A 10 4.34 -7.30 11.79
N ASN A 11 5.60 -6.98 12.08
CA ASN A 11 6.13 -6.97 13.46
C ASN A 11 5.54 -5.85 14.33
N LEU A 12 4.99 -4.81 13.71
CA LEU A 12 4.32 -3.70 14.40
C LEU A 12 2.84 -4.00 14.66
N LEU A 13 2.25 -5.01 14.02
CA LEU A 13 0.87 -5.42 14.28
C LEU A 13 0.78 -6.04 15.68
N THR A 14 0.30 -5.26 16.63
CA THR A 14 -0.13 -5.73 17.96
C THR A 14 -1.64 -5.86 17.98
N PRO A 15 -2.20 -6.66 18.92
CA PRO A 15 -3.61 -6.52 19.28
C PRO A 15 -3.94 -5.04 19.50
N GLU A 16 -5.09 -4.60 19.01
CA GLU A 16 -5.57 -3.21 19.08
C GLU A 16 -4.69 -2.15 18.38
N HIS A 17 -3.69 -2.55 17.58
CA HIS A 17 -2.81 -1.63 16.84
C HIS A 17 -2.09 -0.57 17.71
N GLU A 18 -1.81 -0.88 18.99
CA GLU A 18 -1.16 0.03 19.96
C GLU A 18 0.13 0.70 19.47
N LYS A 19 0.89 0.04 18.58
CA LYS A 19 2.13 0.60 18.00
C LYS A 19 1.88 1.60 16.88
N PHE A 20 0.67 1.66 16.32
CA PHE A 20 0.25 2.59 15.27
C PHE A 20 -0.56 3.76 15.84
N ARG A 21 -0.09 4.35 16.95
CA ARG A 21 -0.82 5.41 17.70
C ARG A 21 -1.19 6.60 16.83
N GLU A 22 -0.26 7.08 16.01
CA GLU A 22 -0.50 8.25 15.15
C GLU A 22 -1.49 7.93 14.03
N THR A 23 -1.38 6.75 13.41
CA THR A 23 -2.35 6.27 12.41
C THR A 23 -3.76 6.16 13.02
N ALA A 24 -3.87 5.61 14.24
CA ALA A 24 -5.14 5.45 14.95
C ALA A 24 -5.82 6.78 15.32
N LYS A 25 -5.11 7.92 15.28
CA LYS A 25 -5.74 9.25 15.46
C LYS A 25 -6.54 9.70 14.24
N HIS A 26 -6.20 9.20 13.06
CA HIS A 26 -6.76 9.65 11.79
C HIS A 26 -7.70 8.62 11.14
N PHE A 27 -7.56 7.34 11.50
CA PHE A 27 -8.34 6.25 10.93
C PHE A 27 -9.21 5.59 12.00
N VAL A 28 -10.41 5.16 11.60
CA VAL A 28 -11.29 4.37 12.48
C VAL A 28 -10.73 2.95 12.63
N THR A 29 -11.08 2.27 13.73
CA THR A 29 -10.59 0.91 14.01
C THR A 29 -10.82 -0.08 12.87
N GLY A 30 -11.94 0.06 12.14
CA GLY A 30 -12.25 -0.79 10.98
C GLY A 30 -11.29 -0.62 9.79
N ASP A 31 -10.64 0.53 9.66
CA ASP A 31 -9.73 0.85 8.55
C ASP A 31 -8.29 0.43 8.87
N MET A 32 -7.98 0.16 10.14
CA MET A 32 -6.62 -0.16 10.58
C MET A 32 -5.99 -1.33 9.82
N PRO A 33 -6.70 -2.43 9.50
CA PRO A 33 -6.14 -3.49 8.66
C PRO A 33 -5.72 -3.02 7.26
N LEU A 34 -6.36 -1.98 6.72
CA LEU A 34 -6.06 -1.42 5.40
C LEU A 34 -4.83 -0.49 5.43
N VAL A 35 -4.65 0.27 6.51
CA VAL A 35 -3.62 1.34 6.58
C VAL A 35 -2.35 0.94 7.32
N THR A 36 -2.32 -0.24 7.96
CA THR A 36 -1.15 -0.73 8.70
C THR A 36 -0.32 -1.76 7.93
N ARG A 37 -0.83 -2.26 6.81
CA ARG A 37 -0.09 -3.14 5.90
C ARG A 37 0.80 -2.32 4.96
N LYS A 38 1.91 -2.92 4.51
CA LYS A 38 2.74 -2.35 3.44
C LYS A 38 1.90 -2.16 2.16
N GLY A 39 1.82 -0.93 1.67
CA GLY A 39 1.24 -0.61 0.37
C GLY A 39 2.17 -0.94 -0.81
N VAL A 40 1.60 -0.97 -2.02
CA VAL A 40 2.34 -1.05 -3.29
C VAL A 40 2.16 0.24 -4.07
N TYR A 41 3.23 0.72 -4.69
CA TYR A 41 3.25 1.99 -5.41
C TYR A 41 3.85 1.80 -6.81
N PRO A 42 3.20 2.28 -7.89
CA PRO A 42 3.64 2.06 -9.26
C PRO A 42 4.68 3.12 -9.67
N TYR A 43 5.93 2.94 -9.21
CA TYR A 43 6.99 3.92 -9.40
C TYR A 43 7.22 4.33 -10.87
N GLU A 44 7.15 3.37 -11.78
CA GLU A 44 7.39 3.61 -13.21
C GLU A 44 6.21 4.23 -13.94
N TYR A 45 4.99 3.99 -13.44
CA TYR A 45 3.80 4.61 -13.99
C TYR A 45 3.72 6.10 -13.64
N THR A 46 4.26 6.47 -12.48
CA THR A 46 4.10 7.81 -11.92
C THR A 46 5.28 8.69 -12.35
N ASP A 47 5.43 8.86 -13.66
CA ASP A 47 6.54 9.57 -14.31
C ASP A 47 6.27 11.06 -14.56
N SER A 48 5.04 11.52 -14.32
CA SER A 48 4.63 12.90 -14.55
C SER A 48 3.59 13.36 -13.51
N TRP A 49 3.36 14.68 -13.45
CA TRP A 49 2.33 15.24 -12.58
C TRP A 49 0.92 14.81 -13.00
N GLU A 50 0.66 14.68 -14.31
CA GLU A 50 -0.65 14.23 -14.79
C GLU A 50 -0.98 12.82 -14.31
N ARG A 51 0.03 11.96 -14.10
CA ARG A 51 -0.16 10.60 -13.57
C ARG A 51 -0.52 10.58 -12.09
N ILE A 52 -0.09 11.59 -11.34
CA ILE A 52 -0.43 11.76 -9.93
C ILE A 52 -1.90 12.20 -9.77
N GLU A 53 -2.41 12.94 -10.75
CA GLU A 53 -3.80 13.43 -10.77
C GLU A 53 -4.81 12.43 -11.36
N ASP A 54 -4.37 11.27 -11.85
CA ASP A 54 -5.26 10.24 -12.41
C ASP A 54 -6.14 9.64 -11.30
N THR A 55 -7.45 9.67 -11.49
CA THR A 55 -8.44 9.20 -10.52
C THR A 55 -8.74 7.70 -10.66
N ARG A 56 -7.78 6.94 -11.21
CA ARG A 56 -7.94 5.52 -11.49
C ARG A 56 -6.71 4.77 -11.02
N LEU A 57 -6.97 3.64 -10.36
CA LEU A 57 -5.92 2.70 -10.01
C LEU A 57 -5.25 2.17 -11.30
N PRO A 58 -3.92 2.30 -11.44
CA PRO A 58 -3.21 1.77 -12.59
C PRO A 58 -3.37 0.25 -12.72
N SER A 59 -3.17 -0.25 -13.93
CA SER A 59 -3.21 -1.71 -14.17
C SER A 59 -2.11 -2.42 -13.36
N LYS A 60 -2.31 -3.69 -13.02
CA LYS A 60 -1.27 -4.49 -12.32
C LYS A 60 0.10 -4.47 -13.03
N ARG A 61 0.10 -4.44 -14.37
CA ARG A 61 1.33 -4.39 -15.17
C ARG A 61 2.13 -3.10 -14.92
N SER A 62 1.45 -2.02 -14.57
CA SER A 62 2.04 -0.72 -14.25
C SER A 62 2.80 -0.71 -12.91
N PHE A 63 2.71 -1.78 -12.11
CA PHE A 63 3.48 -1.97 -10.86
C PHE A 63 4.75 -2.81 -11.06
N TYR A 64 5.16 -3.06 -12.31
CA TYR A 64 6.45 -3.68 -12.58
C TYR A 64 7.58 -2.73 -12.17
N SER A 65 8.66 -3.30 -11.62
CA SER A 65 9.86 -2.60 -11.22
C SER A 65 11.05 -3.14 -12.02
N THR A 66 11.58 -2.32 -12.90
CA THR A 66 12.80 -2.49 -13.70
C THR A 66 14.04 -2.61 -12.83
N LEU A 67 14.06 -1.95 -11.67
CA LEU A 67 15.17 -2.07 -10.71
C LEU A 67 15.30 -3.50 -10.17
N THR A 68 14.17 -4.18 -9.95
CA THR A 68 14.12 -5.54 -9.39
C THR A 68 13.67 -6.58 -10.40
N GLU A 69 13.47 -6.18 -11.66
CA GLU A 69 12.88 -6.93 -12.77
C GLU A 69 11.66 -7.78 -12.40
N THR A 70 10.85 -7.30 -11.47
CA THR A 70 9.74 -8.06 -10.86
C THR A 70 8.48 -7.23 -10.76
N GLY A 71 7.33 -7.91 -10.92
CA GLY A 71 6.02 -7.33 -10.64
C GLY A 71 5.53 -7.64 -9.23
N ILE A 72 4.34 -7.13 -8.90
CA ILE A 72 3.69 -7.39 -7.62
C ILE A 72 2.87 -8.70 -7.64
N LYS A 73 2.66 -9.28 -6.46
CA LYS A 73 1.79 -10.45 -6.30
C LYS A 73 0.32 -10.08 -6.50
N GLU A 74 -0.51 -11.06 -6.86
CA GLU A 74 -1.97 -10.83 -6.98
C GLU A 74 -2.56 -10.33 -5.66
N SER A 75 -2.18 -10.92 -4.53
CA SER A 75 -2.67 -10.51 -3.20
C SER A 75 -2.22 -9.11 -2.75
N GLU A 76 -1.17 -8.56 -3.36
CA GLU A 76 -0.78 -7.17 -3.15
C GLU A 76 -1.62 -6.23 -4.01
N PHE A 77 -1.90 -6.63 -5.26
CA PHE A 77 -2.77 -5.86 -6.15
C PHE A 77 -4.23 -5.85 -5.68
N ASP A 78 -4.76 -6.98 -5.18
CA ASP A 78 -6.11 -7.04 -4.62
C ASP A 78 -6.26 -6.15 -3.39
N HIS A 79 -5.24 -6.10 -2.55
CA HIS A 79 -5.21 -5.16 -1.44
C HIS A 79 -5.21 -3.70 -1.90
N ALA A 80 -4.43 -3.37 -2.95
CA ALA A 80 -4.47 -2.03 -3.53
C ALA A 80 -5.86 -1.66 -4.08
N LYS A 81 -6.56 -2.61 -4.73
CA LYS A 81 -7.96 -2.39 -5.18
C LYS A 81 -8.90 -2.15 -4.01
N GLU A 82 -8.76 -2.93 -2.94
CA GLU A 82 -9.59 -2.79 -1.75
C GLU A 82 -9.42 -1.41 -1.10
N VAL A 83 -8.16 -0.99 -0.88
CA VAL A 83 -7.83 0.34 -0.34
C VAL A 83 -8.38 1.44 -1.26
N TRP A 84 -8.14 1.35 -2.57
CA TRP A 84 -8.61 2.32 -3.55
C TRP A 84 -10.14 2.48 -3.52
N ARG A 85 -10.86 1.37 -3.49
CA ARG A 85 -12.33 1.35 -3.42
C ARG A 85 -12.84 1.88 -2.08
N HIS A 86 -12.20 1.50 -0.97
CA HIS A 86 -12.63 1.84 0.39
C HIS A 86 -12.53 3.34 0.66
N PHE A 87 -11.43 3.96 0.23
CA PHE A 87 -11.19 5.40 0.43
C PHE A 87 -11.69 6.27 -0.74
N ASN A 88 -12.30 5.67 -1.76
CA ASN A 88 -12.80 6.35 -2.95
C ASN A 88 -11.74 7.29 -3.57
N LEU A 89 -10.54 6.72 -3.79
CA LEU A 89 -9.41 7.38 -4.44
C LEU A 89 -9.58 7.41 -5.97
#